data_AF-A0A9W8P4Q1-F1
#
_entry.id   AF-A0A9W8P4Q1-F1
#
_cell.length_a   1.000
_cell.length_b   1.000
_cell.length_c   1.000
_cell.angle_alpha   90.00
_cell.angle_beta   90.00
_cell.angle_gamma   90.00
#
_symmetry.space_group_name_H-M   'P 1'
#
loop_
_entity.id
_entity.type
_entity.pdbx_description
1 polymer ?
#
loop_
_entity_poly.entity_id
_entity_poly.type
_entity_poly.pdbx_seq_one_letter_code
_entity_poly.pdbx_strand_id
1 'polypeptide(L)'
;MRLTEIVRRSLGIKTDLNGNSTYRHKLEIEQQRMEKKGRFAPLVILKSLQKQLPYKSKPKLMIKQGGSGSDGKRKQNYLQKRAVVLEPEEKRAVALLQQIRALRKDQVQRRKEKKEAGKERKRKEEEKSEERKTEKEREEKKEVMRNVGMGGKRDKRESEAMEGGRRKKRKTG
;
A
#
# COMPACT_ATOMS: atom_id res chain seq x y z
N MET A 1 16.37 -22.44 51.07
CA MET A 1 15.66 -23.10 49.95
C MET A 1 16.66 -23.42 48.84
N ARG A 2 16.53 -24.56 48.15
CA ARG A 2 17.35 -24.87 46.96
C ARG A 2 16.72 -24.25 45.70
N LEU A 3 17.53 -23.97 44.67
CA LEU A 3 17.04 -23.53 43.36
C LEU A 3 16.19 -24.61 42.68
N THR A 4 15.17 -24.17 41.94
CA THR A 4 14.24 -25.04 41.22
C THR A 4 14.94 -25.93 40.19
N GLU A 5 15.97 -25.41 39.53
CA GLU A 5 16.78 -26.18 38.58
C GLU A 5 17.58 -27.31 39.25
N ILE A 6 18.15 -27.05 40.43
CA ILE A 6 18.90 -28.05 41.20
C ILE A 6 17.96 -29.16 41.66
N VAL A 7 16.76 -28.79 42.14
CA VAL A 7 15.72 -29.75 42.54
C VAL A 7 15.27 -30.60 41.35
N ARG A 8 14.96 -29.98 40.21
CA ARG A 8 14.57 -30.68 38.97
C ARG A 8 15.65 -31.63 38.48
N ARG A 9 16.91 -31.19 38.45
CA ARG A 9 18.06 -32.03 38.05
C ARG A 9 18.26 -33.22 38.98
N SER A 10 18.13 -33.02 40.30
CA SER A 10 18.28 -34.10 41.30
C SER A 10 17.15 -35.12 41.27
N LEU A 11 15.94 -34.70 40.90
CA LEU A 11 14.74 -35.54 40.78
C LEU A 11 14.52 -36.08 39.35
N GLY A 12 15.38 -35.71 38.39
CA GLY A 12 15.24 -36.12 36.99
C GLY A 12 14.01 -35.54 36.26
N ILE A 13 13.43 -34.44 36.77
CA ILE A 13 12.20 -33.84 36.22
C ILE A 13 12.56 -32.85 35.11
N LYS A 14 12.00 -33.03 33.91
CA LYS A 14 12.19 -32.11 32.77
C LYS A 14 11.45 -30.79 33.00
N THR A 15 11.94 -29.71 32.38
CA THR A 15 11.23 -28.44 32.36
C THR A 15 10.01 -28.51 31.44
N ASP A 16 8.83 -28.18 31.97
CA ASP A 16 7.61 -28.10 31.17
C ASP A 16 7.70 -26.92 30.21
N LEU A 17 7.65 -27.21 28.90
CA LEU A 17 7.61 -26.22 27.84
C LEU A 17 6.36 -26.46 27.01
N ASN A 18 5.48 -25.46 26.92
CA ASN A 18 4.32 -25.53 26.06
C ASN A 18 4.75 -25.41 24.59
N GLY A 19 4.39 -26.37 23.76
CA GLY A 19 4.73 -26.37 22.33
C GLY A 19 4.21 -25.15 21.56
N ASN A 20 3.14 -24.50 22.04
CA ASN A 20 2.60 -23.27 21.46
C ASN A 20 3.32 -22.00 21.93
N SER A 21 4.15 -22.07 22.97
CA SER A 21 4.91 -20.92 23.49
C SER A 21 6.25 -20.72 22.79
N THR A 22 6.77 -21.74 22.12
CA THR A 22 8.02 -21.63 21.36
C THR A 22 7.79 -20.83 20.09
N TYR A 23 8.60 -19.79 19.87
CA TYR A 23 8.57 -19.04 18.61
C TYR A 23 8.83 -19.97 17.44
N ARG A 24 7.91 -19.97 16.47
CA ARG A 24 8.10 -20.69 15.20
C ARG A 24 8.97 -19.87 14.26
N HIS A 25 9.59 -20.57 13.31
CA HIS A 25 10.41 -19.92 12.31
C HIS A 25 9.56 -18.94 11.48
N LYS A 26 10.08 -17.74 11.22
CA LYS A 26 9.36 -16.67 10.51
C LYS A 26 8.83 -17.13 9.14
N LEU A 27 9.61 -17.92 8.40
CA LEU A 27 9.20 -18.46 7.10
C LEU A 27 7.97 -19.38 7.21
N GLU A 28 7.86 -20.19 8.28
CA GLU A 28 6.72 -21.09 8.48
C GLU A 28 5.43 -20.28 8.73
N ILE A 29 5.53 -19.25 9.56
CA ILE A 29 4.42 -18.33 9.84
C ILE A 29 4.01 -17.57 8.56
N GLU A 30 4.98 -17.11 7.77
CA GLU A 30 4.72 -16.39 6.52
C GLU A 30 4.10 -17.31 5.47
N GLN A 31 4.57 -18.55 5.30
CA GLN A 31 3.97 -19.53 4.40
C GLN A 31 2.52 -19.82 4.79
N GLN A 32 2.26 -20.14 6.05
CA GLN A 32 0.90 -20.34 6.56
C GLN A 32 0.02 -19.10 6.37
N ARG A 33 0.58 -17.88 6.52
CA ARG A 33 -0.14 -16.64 6.26
C ARG A 33 -0.40 -16.41 4.78
N MET A 34 0.52 -16.77 3.89
CA MET A 34 0.36 -16.60 2.44
C MET A 34 -0.68 -17.57 1.87
N GLU A 35 -0.69 -18.81 2.39
CA GLU A 35 -1.75 -19.79 2.10
C GLU A 35 -3.12 -19.27 2.56
N LYS A 36 -3.18 -18.67 3.76
CA LYS A 36 -4.42 -18.11 4.34
C LYS A 36 -4.85 -16.78 3.72
N LYS A 37 -3.90 -15.92 3.30
CA LYS A 37 -4.14 -14.70 2.50
C LYS A 37 -4.44 -15.04 1.04
N GLY A 38 -5.13 -16.17 0.82
CA GLY A 38 -5.56 -16.63 -0.48
C GLY A 38 -6.24 -15.52 -1.27
N ARG A 39 -6.23 -15.66 -2.60
CA ARG A 39 -6.88 -14.71 -3.49
C ARG A 39 -8.35 -14.61 -3.10
N PHE A 40 -8.85 -13.38 -2.93
CA PHE A 40 -10.28 -13.18 -2.71
C PHE A 40 -11.08 -13.78 -3.85
N ALA A 41 -12.25 -14.33 -3.53
CA ALA A 41 -13.19 -14.79 -4.54
C ALA A 41 -13.50 -13.62 -5.51
N PRO A 42 -13.65 -13.91 -6.81
CA PRO A 42 -14.02 -12.88 -7.77
C PRO A 42 -15.43 -12.34 -7.44
N LEU A 43 -15.68 -11.08 -7.79
CA LEU A 43 -16.99 -10.46 -7.60
C LEU A 43 -18.03 -11.13 -8.52
N VAL A 44 -19.02 -11.80 -7.93
CA VAL A 44 -20.15 -12.41 -8.65
C VAL A 44 -21.41 -11.61 -8.35
N ILE A 45 -21.93 -10.94 -9.38
CA ILE A 45 -23.16 -10.16 -9.29
C ILE A 45 -24.36 -11.11 -9.46
N LEU A 46 -25.38 -10.95 -8.62
CA LEU A 46 -26.61 -11.72 -8.74
C LEU A 46 -27.30 -11.46 -10.09
N LYS A 47 -27.86 -12.51 -10.70
CA LYS A 47 -28.49 -12.43 -12.03
C LYS A 47 -29.69 -11.48 -12.08
N SER A 48 -30.43 -11.34 -10.98
CA SER A 48 -31.54 -10.39 -10.86
C SER A 48 -31.05 -8.96 -10.98
N LEU A 49 -30.03 -8.60 -10.19
CA LEU A 49 -29.38 -7.29 -10.22
C LEU A 49 -28.76 -7.01 -11.61
N GLN A 50 -28.05 -8.00 -12.17
CA GLN A 50 -27.44 -7.87 -13.49
C GLN A 50 -28.44 -7.56 -14.61
N LYS A 51 -29.69 -8.04 -14.50
CA LYS A 51 -30.76 -7.76 -15.47
C LYS A 51 -31.30 -6.34 -15.35
N GLN A 52 -31.38 -5.81 -14.13
CA GLN A 52 -31.91 -4.47 -13.84
C GLN A 52 -30.91 -3.35 -14.14
N LEU A 53 -29.61 -3.66 -14.23
CA LEU A 53 -28.58 -2.67 -14.54
C LEU A 53 -28.79 -2.02 -15.92
N PRO A 54 -28.55 -0.70 -16.05
CA PRO A 54 -28.64 0.00 -17.32
C PRO A 54 -27.59 -0.52 -18.31
N TYR A 55 -27.91 -0.46 -19.62
CA TYR A 55 -27.14 -1.08 -20.71
C TYR A 55 -25.63 -0.80 -20.63
N LYS A 56 -25.24 0.45 -20.38
CA LYS A 56 -23.84 0.89 -20.28
C LYS A 56 -23.07 0.20 -19.16
N SER A 57 -23.72 -0.07 -18.03
CA SER A 57 -23.10 -0.66 -16.83
C SER A 57 -23.20 -2.18 -16.77
N LYS A 58 -24.01 -2.80 -17.64
CA LYS A 58 -24.26 -4.24 -17.62
C LYS A 58 -22.99 -5.01 -17.99
N PRO A 59 -22.53 -5.97 -17.15
CA PRO A 59 -21.29 -6.68 -17.42
C PRO A 59 -21.46 -7.64 -18.61
N LYS A 60 -20.50 -7.58 -19.54
CA LYS A 60 -20.46 -8.36 -20.79
C LYS A 60 -19.78 -9.72 -20.58
N LEU A 61 -20.38 -10.55 -19.73
CA LEU A 61 -19.84 -11.89 -19.44
C LEU A 61 -20.26 -12.86 -20.57
N MET A 62 -19.28 -13.39 -21.29
CA MET A 62 -19.52 -14.42 -22.30
C MET A 62 -19.70 -15.77 -21.64
N ILE A 63 -20.74 -16.51 -22.07
CA ILE A 63 -20.94 -17.89 -21.65
C ILE A 63 -19.92 -18.77 -22.40
N LYS A 64 -19.33 -19.73 -21.70
CA LYS A 64 -18.43 -20.71 -22.32
C LYS A 64 -19.15 -21.45 -23.45
N GLN A 65 -18.56 -21.45 -24.64
CA GLN A 65 -19.12 -22.12 -25.81
C GLN A 65 -19.13 -23.65 -25.62
N GLY A 66 -20.18 -24.30 -26.14
CA GLY A 66 -20.31 -25.76 -26.16
C GLY A 66 -20.92 -26.37 -24.90
N GLY A 67 -22.17 -25.98 -24.56
CA GLY A 67 -22.91 -26.48 -23.39
C GLY A 67 -22.92 -28.00 -23.23
N SER A 68 -23.44 -28.52 -22.10
CA SER A 68 -23.53 -29.97 -21.89
C SER A 68 -24.41 -30.62 -22.96
N GLY A 69 -23.83 -31.55 -23.71
CA GLY A 69 -24.58 -32.50 -24.52
C GLY A 69 -25.39 -33.45 -23.64
N SER A 70 -26.30 -34.19 -24.27
CA SER A 70 -27.07 -35.27 -23.63
C SER A 70 -26.17 -36.25 -22.87
N ASP A 71 -24.98 -36.51 -23.42
CA ASP A 71 -24.04 -37.52 -22.93
C ASP A 71 -23.06 -36.97 -21.88
N GLY A 72 -23.36 -35.81 -21.29
CA GLY A 72 -22.49 -35.11 -20.33
C GLY A 72 -21.25 -34.44 -20.94
N LYS A 73 -20.92 -34.72 -22.20
CA LYS A 73 -19.80 -34.10 -22.93
C LYS A 73 -20.17 -32.73 -23.49
N ARG A 74 -19.23 -31.79 -23.51
CA ARG A 74 -19.43 -30.45 -24.10
C ARG A 74 -19.70 -30.55 -25.60
N LYS A 75 -20.77 -29.92 -26.09
CA LYS A 75 -21.09 -29.83 -27.53
C LYS A 75 -19.97 -29.10 -28.26
N GLN A 76 -19.24 -29.78 -29.14
CA GLN A 76 -18.15 -29.18 -29.90
C GLN A 76 -18.68 -28.48 -31.15
N ASN A 77 -18.20 -27.26 -31.43
CA ASN A 77 -18.43 -26.56 -32.69
C ASN A 77 -17.72 -27.29 -33.84
N TYR A 78 -18.20 -27.13 -35.07
CA TYR A 78 -17.63 -27.73 -36.28
C TYR A 78 -16.13 -27.43 -36.44
N LEU A 79 -15.73 -26.18 -36.20
CA LEU A 79 -14.32 -25.78 -36.24
C LEU A 79 -13.47 -26.49 -35.16
N GLN A 80 -14.05 -26.80 -34.00
CA GLN A 80 -13.35 -27.54 -32.94
C GLN A 80 -13.19 -29.02 -33.31
N LYS A 81 -14.19 -29.62 -33.94
CA LYS A 81 -14.13 -31.00 -34.43
C LYS A 81 -13.08 -31.18 -35.53
N ARG A 82 -12.88 -30.15 -36.35
CA ARG A 82 -11.93 -30.14 -37.48
C ARG A 82 -10.53 -29.64 -37.11
N ALA A 83 -10.30 -29.27 -35.86
CA ALA A 83 -8.99 -28.83 -35.43
C ALA A 83 -7.99 -30.00 -35.50
N VAL A 84 -6.84 -29.78 -36.12
CA VAL A 84 -5.77 -30.77 -36.23
C VAL A 84 -5.02 -30.87 -34.90
N VAL A 85 -4.65 -32.09 -34.50
CA VAL A 85 -3.90 -32.35 -33.27
C VAL A 85 -2.43 -32.03 -33.51
N LEU A 86 -1.83 -31.26 -32.60
CA LEU A 86 -0.40 -30.92 -32.66
C LEU A 86 0.49 -32.15 -32.49
N GLU A 87 1.60 -32.15 -33.23
CA GLU A 87 2.67 -33.12 -33.13
C GLU A 87 3.45 -32.99 -31.80
N PRO A 88 4.17 -34.03 -31.35
CA PRO A 88 4.88 -33.99 -30.07
C PRO A 88 5.95 -32.90 -30.00
N GLU A 89 6.64 -32.58 -31.10
CA GLU A 89 7.66 -31.54 -31.15
C GLU A 89 7.05 -30.14 -30.99
N GLU A 90 5.95 -29.89 -31.70
CA GLU A 90 5.20 -28.64 -31.61
C GLU A 90 4.64 -28.42 -30.20
N LYS A 91 4.13 -29.47 -29.56
CA LYS A 91 3.68 -29.42 -28.16
C LYS A 91 4.80 -29.00 -27.22
N ARG A 92 6.01 -29.53 -27.41
CA ARG A 92 7.19 -29.15 -26.61
C ARG A 92 7.57 -27.69 -26.85
N ALA A 93 7.57 -27.24 -28.10
CA ALA A 93 7.86 -25.85 -28.45
C ALA A 93 6.84 -24.87 -27.82
N VAL A 94 5.54 -25.18 -27.89
CA VAL A 94 4.49 -24.37 -27.28
C VAL A 94 4.62 -24.34 -25.75
N ALA A 95 4.90 -25.49 -25.12
CA ALA A 95 5.12 -25.56 -23.68
C ALA A 95 6.32 -24.70 -23.24
N LEU A 96 7.43 -24.76 -23.98
CA LEU A 96 8.60 -23.93 -23.73
C LEU A 96 8.27 -22.43 -23.83
N LEU A 97 7.53 -22.03 -24.86
CA LEU A 97 7.09 -20.64 -25.02
C LEU A 97 6.18 -20.17 -23.88
N GLN A 98 5.30 -21.04 -23.38
CA GLN A 98 4.46 -20.74 -22.23
C GLN A 98 5.30 -20.52 -20.95
N GLN A 99 6.29 -21.39 -20.73
CA GLN A 99 7.21 -21.26 -19.59
C GLN A 99 8.02 -19.96 -19.65
N ILE A 100 8.58 -19.62 -20.82
CA ILE A 100 9.32 -18.37 -21.03
C ILE A 100 8.42 -17.15 -20.73
N ARG A 101 7.16 -17.17 -21.21
CA ARG A 101 6.19 -16.09 -20.95
C ARG A 101 5.87 -15.95 -19.46
N ALA A 102 5.71 -17.06 -18.74
CA ALA A 102 5.47 -17.06 -17.30
C ALA A 102 6.66 -16.45 -16.54
N LEU A 103 7.89 -16.90 -16.83
CA LEU A 103 9.11 -16.35 -16.23
C LEU A 103 9.24 -14.85 -16.48
N ARG A 104 8.99 -14.40 -17.72
CA ARG A 104 9.05 -12.97 -18.07
C ARG A 104 8.01 -12.15 -17.32
N LYS A 105 6.78 -12.66 -17.17
CA LYS A 105 5.72 -11.99 -16.40
C LYS A 105 6.14 -11.78 -14.95
N ASP A 106 6.68 -12.82 -14.32
CA ASP A 106 7.15 -12.77 -12.93
C ASP A 106 8.32 -11.81 -12.76
N GLN A 107 9.28 -11.80 -13.70
CA GLN A 107 10.40 -10.85 -13.69
C GLN A 107 9.92 -9.40 -13.80
N VAL A 108 8.95 -9.12 -14.67
CA VAL A 108 8.37 -7.78 -14.83
C VAL A 108 7.62 -7.37 -13.57
N GLN A 109 6.84 -8.27 -12.96
CA GLN A 109 6.13 -8.01 -11.70
C GLN A 109 7.12 -7.68 -10.58
N ARG A 110 8.13 -8.52 -10.35
CA ARG A 110 9.19 -8.28 -9.34
C ARG A 110 9.92 -6.95 -9.57
N ARG A 111 10.18 -6.58 -10.83
CA ARG A 111 10.80 -5.28 -11.17
C ARG A 111 9.88 -4.12 -10.86
N LYS A 112 8.59 -4.22 -11.16
CA LYS A 112 7.59 -3.19 -10.85
C LYS A 112 7.44 -3.00 -9.34
N GLU A 113 7.31 -4.08 -8.59
CA GLU A 113 7.23 -4.06 -7.12
C GLU A 113 8.44 -3.38 -6.49
N LYS A 114 9.67 -3.72 -6.93
CA LYS A 114 10.89 -3.04 -6.47
C LYS A 114 10.90 -1.55 -6.80
N LYS A 115 10.44 -1.17 -8.00
CA LYS A 115 10.35 0.24 -8.43
C LYS A 115 9.30 1.01 -7.62
N GLU A 116 8.15 0.39 -7.34
CA GLU A 116 7.09 0.97 -6.52
C GLU A 116 7.56 1.16 -5.07
N ALA A 117 8.22 0.16 -4.48
CA ALA A 117 8.82 0.31 -3.14
C ALA A 117 9.87 1.43 -3.11
N GLY A 118 10.70 1.56 -4.14
CA GLY A 118 11.65 2.67 -4.26
C GLY A 118 10.97 4.03 -4.39
N LYS A 119 9.88 4.13 -5.17
CA LYS A 119 9.07 5.36 -5.29
C LYS A 119 8.39 5.73 -3.98
N GLU A 120 7.86 4.76 -3.25
CA GLU A 120 7.21 5.00 -1.95
C GLU A 120 8.20 5.54 -0.92
N ARG A 121 9.43 5.01 -0.90
CA ARG A 121 10.51 5.56 -0.05
C ARG A 121 10.82 7.01 -0.40
N LYS A 122 10.98 7.31 -1.68
CA LYS A 122 11.23 8.68 -2.16
C LYS A 122 10.09 9.63 -1.82
N ARG A 123 8.83 9.21 -2.02
CA ARG A 123 7.66 10.00 -1.62
C ARG A 123 7.68 10.34 -0.12
N LYS A 124 7.99 9.37 0.74
CA LYS A 124 8.11 9.60 2.19
C LYS A 124 9.27 10.54 2.54
N GLU A 125 10.37 10.48 1.82
CA GLU A 125 11.49 11.42 1.99
C GLU A 125 11.14 12.83 1.53
N GLU A 126 10.45 12.95 0.39
CA GLU A 126 9.94 14.20 -0.16
C GLU A 126 8.93 14.84 0.80
N GLU A 127 7.92 14.10 1.27
CA GLU A 127 6.94 14.54 2.28
C GLU A 127 7.63 15.08 3.54
N LYS A 128 8.60 14.34 4.11
CA LYS A 128 9.36 14.82 5.28
C LYS A 128 10.17 16.08 4.99
N SER A 129 10.69 16.21 3.77
CA SER A 129 11.46 17.38 3.37
C SER A 129 10.57 18.60 3.18
N GLU A 130 9.35 18.41 2.64
CA GLU A 130 8.34 19.44 2.47
C GLU A 130 7.80 19.89 3.82
N GLU A 131 7.51 18.97 4.74
CA GLU A 131 7.13 19.28 6.12
C GLU A 131 8.17 20.20 6.78
N ARG A 132 9.46 19.83 6.73
CA ARG A 132 10.55 20.65 7.28
C ARG A 132 10.67 22.01 6.62
N LYS A 133 10.48 22.11 5.30
CA LYS A 133 10.49 23.40 4.59
C LYS A 133 9.31 24.27 5.04
N THR A 134 8.12 23.68 5.16
CA THR A 134 6.93 24.41 5.60
C THR A 134 7.05 24.90 7.04
N GLU A 135 7.71 24.15 7.92
CA GLU A 135 8.03 24.59 9.29
C GLU A 135 8.98 25.78 9.29
N LYS A 136 10.07 25.72 8.51
CA LYS A 136 11.00 26.85 8.36
C LYS A 136 10.33 28.10 7.79
N GLU A 137 9.54 27.95 6.72
CA GLU A 137 8.79 29.07 6.15
C GLU A 137 7.80 29.68 7.17
N ARG A 138 7.19 28.86 8.04
CA ARG A 138 6.33 29.36 9.12
C ARG A 138 7.12 30.12 10.18
N GLU A 139 8.33 29.67 10.52
CA GLU A 139 9.23 30.36 11.46
C GLU A 139 9.73 31.69 10.88
N GLU A 140 10.21 31.68 9.65
CA GLU A 140 10.66 32.89 8.94
C GLU A 140 9.54 33.92 8.80
N LYS A 141 8.32 33.49 8.43
CA LYS A 141 7.15 34.39 8.39
C LYS A 141 6.83 35.01 9.76
N LYS A 142 6.94 34.22 10.84
CA LYS A 142 6.75 34.73 12.22
C LYS A 142 7.84 35.73 12.59
N GLU A 143 9.09 35.47 12.23
CA GLU A 143 10.23 36.36 12.51
C GLU A 143 10.10 37.67 11.76
N VAL A 144 9.81 37.63 10.45
CA VAL A 144 9.57 38.83 9.64
C VAL A 144 8.44 39.67 10.23
N MET A 145 7.32 39.04 10.62
CA MET A 145 6.20 39.75 11.25
C MET A 145 6.57 40.36 12.61
N ARG A 146 7.40 39.68 13.42
CA ARG A 146 7.93 40.25 14.67
C ARG A 146 8.82 41.46 14.40
N ASN A 147 9.73 41.37 13.44
CA ASN A 147 10.65 42.44 13.09
C ASN A 147 9.90 43.66 12.54
N VAL A 148 8.95 43.46 11.64
CA VAL A 148 8.06 44.53 11.14
C VAL A 148 7.21 45.12 12.25
N GLY A 149 6.66 44.29 13.15
CA GLY A 149 5.88 44.75 14.29
C GLY A 149 6.72 45.53 15.33
N MET A 150 7.99 45.19 15.52
CA MET A 150 8.91 45.93 16.39
C MET A 150 9.41 47.22 15.73
N GLY A 151 9.70 47.19 14.43
CA GLY A 151 10.00 48.37 13.61
C GLY A 151 8.84 49.37 13.64
N GLY A 152 7.63 48.93 13.30
CA GLY A 152 6.44 49.80 13.35
C GLY A 152 6.07 50.31 14.76
N LYS A 153 6.47 49.60 15.85
CA LYS A 153 6.36 50.13 17.22
C LYS A 153 7.43 51.16 17.55
N ARG A 154 8.64 51.03 17.02
CA ARG A 154 9.69 52.05 17.12
C ARG A 154 9.31 53.28 16.31
N ASP A 155 8.85 53.10 15.08
CA ASP A 155 8.39 54.18 14.21
C ASP A 155 7.19 54.91 14.82
N LYS A 156 6.23 54.19 15.42
CA LYS A 156 5.13 54.82 16.18
C LYS A 156 5.60 55.57 17.43
N ARG A 157 6.55 55.03 18.19
CA ARG A 157 7.12 55.74 19.35
C ARG A 157 7.91 56.96 18.94
N GLU A 158 8.63 56.90 17.82
CA GLU A 158 9.34 58.06 17.26
C GLU A 158 8.36 59.10 16.76
N SER A 159 7.28 58.72 16.07
CA SER A 159 6.24 59.67 15.64
C SER A 159 5.50 60.30 16.83
N GLU A 160 5.16 59.53 17.87
CA GLU A 160 4.54 60.05 19.10
C GLU A 160 5.49 60.93 19.92
N ALA A 161 6.80 60.62 19.93
CA ALA A 161 7.82 61.46 20.56
C ALA A 161 8.07 62.77 19.78
N MET A 162 7.89 62.74 18.46
CA MET A 162 8.00 63.92 17.59
C MET A 162 6.74 64.81 17.64
N GLU A 163 5.57 64.23 17.88
CA GLU A 163 4.28 64.95 18.02
C GLU A 163 4.03 65.50 19.45
N GLY A 164 4.71 64.96 20.47
CA GLY A 164 4.59 65.39 21.89
C GLY A 164 5.35 66.66 22.30
N GLY A 165 6.07 67.33 21.37
CA GLY A 165 6.93 68.47 21.68
C GLY A 165 6.29 69.85 21.43
N ARG A 166 5.98 70.58 22.52
CA ARG A 166 5.68 72.04 22.62
C ARG A 166 4.22 72.50 22.38
N ARG A 167 3.36 72.38 23.41
CA ARG A 167 2.31 73.39 23.67
C ARG A 167 2.78 74.36 24.75
N LYS A 168 3.29 75.52 24.30
CA LYS A 168 3.75 76.65 25.13
C LYS A 168 2.55 77.29 25.85
N LYS A 169 2.47 77.13 27.17
CA LYS A 169 1.49 77.78 28.06
C LYS A 169 1.70 79.30 27.97
N ARG A 170 0.74 80.05 27.39
CA ARG A 170 0.76 81.52 27.40
C ARG A 170 0.31 82.01 28.77
N LYS A 171 1.17 82.79 29.43
CA LYS A 171 0.89 83.52 30.68
C LYS A 171 0.27 84.86 30.27
N THR A 172 -1.01 85.06 30.57
CA THR A 172 -1.67 86.37 30.47
C THR A 172 -1.38 87.16 31.73
N GLY A 173 -0.89 88.39 31.54
CA GLY A 173 -1.00 89.48 32.52
C GLY A 173 -2.26 90.29 32.27
#